data_AF-A0AB72ZK96-F1
#
_entry.id   AF-A0AB72ZK96-F1
#
_cell.length_a   1.000
_cell.length_b   1.000
_cell.length_c   1.000
_cell.angle_alpha   90.00
_cell.angle_beta   90.00
_cell.angle_gamma   90.00
#
_symmetry.space_group_name_H-M   'P 1'
#
loop_
_entity.id
_entity.type
_entity.pdbx_description
1 polymer ?
#
loop_
_entity_poly.entity_id
_entity_poly.type
_entity_poly.pdbx_seq_one_letter_code
_entity_poly.pdbx_strand_id
1 'polypeptide(L)'
;MTRYEQLAQQIRAQIQSKVWQAGDKLPSLRESCKQSGLSLMTVVQSYQLLESQGWIVARPQSGYYVASRPTQLPQPQRGNKLHLDEQVDINTFIFNVLQAGKDPAIMPFGSAFPDPSLLLQPRLSRALASVARKISPQSSVTNLPPGNESLRRNIAQRYAACGMNVSPEEIVITAGAMESLSLSLQ
;
A
#
# COMPACT_ATOMS: atom_id res chain seq x y z
N MET A 1 29.40 -5.93 -10.66
CA MET A 1 28.32 -6.87 -10.31
C MET A 1 28.81 -7.82 -9.25
N THR A 2 28.03 -8.00 -8.20
CA THR A 2 28.30 -8.97 -7.13
C THR A 2 27.93 -10.39 -7.58
N ARG A 3 28.40 -11.42 -6.86
CA ARG A 3 28.16 -12.82 -7.25
C ARG A 3 26.68 -13.23 -7.26
N TYR A 4 25.88 -12.68 -6.34
CA TYR A 4 24.45 -13.00 -6.29
C TYR A 4 23.66 -12.33 -7.44
N GLU A 5 24.06 -11.13 -7.85
CA GLU A 5 23.50 -10.43 -9.03
C GLU A 5 23.78 -11.20 -10.33
N GLN A 6 24.99 -11.75 -10.47
CA GLN A 6 25.35 -12.57 -11.63
C GLN A 6 24.47 -13.82 -11.74
N LEU A 7 24.27 -14.54 -10.62
CA LEU A 7 23.37 -15.70 -10.58
C LEU A 7 21.92 -15.30 -10.90
N ALA A 8 21.44 -14.18 -10.36
CA ALA A 8 20.09 -13.69 -10.61
C ALA A 8 19.89 -13.34 -12.09
N GLN A 9 20.88 -12.66 -12.70
CA GLN A 9 20.83 -12.31 -14.11
C GLN A 9 20.88 -13.53 -15.02
N GLN A 10 21.66 -14.55 -14.67
CA GLN A 10 21.69 -15.82 -15.40
C GLN A 10 20.33 -16.52 -15.38
N ILE A 11 19.72 -16.68 -14.20
CA ILE A 11 18.40 -17.31 -14.06
C ILE A 11 17.33 -16.48 -14.79
N ARG A 12 17.39 -15.15 -14.69
CA ARG A 12 16.51 -14.24 -15.43
C ARG A 12 16.63 -14.43 -16.94
N ALA A 13 17.85 -14.53 -17.47
CA ALA A 13 18.06 -14.77 -18.90
C ALA A 13 17.46 -16.11 -19.34
N GLN A 14 17.57 -17.15 -18.52
CA GLN A 14 16.96 -18.46 -18.77
C GLN A 14 15.42 -18.42 -18.76
N ILE A 15 14.81 -17.65 -17.85
CA ILE A 15 13.36 -17.44 -17.83
C ILE A 15 12.93 -16.68 -19.10
N GLN A 16 13.68 -15.64 -19.48
CA GLN A 16 13.38 -14.84 -20.68
C GLN A 16 13.52 -15.65 -21.98
N SER A 17 14.50 -16.55 -22.06
CA SER A 17 14.66 -17.46 -23.20
C SER A 17 13.73 -18.68 -23.17
N LYS A 18 12.79 -18.74 -22.21
CA LYS A 18 11.82 -19.83 -22.02
C LYS A 18 12.44 -21.19 -21.67
N VAL A 19 13.67 -21.21 -21.17
CA VAL A 19 14.28 -22.44 -20.58
C VAL A 19 13.52 -22.84 -19.32
N TRP A 20 13.14 -21.85 -18.50
CA TRP A 20 12.19 -22.02 -17.42
C TRP A 20 10.88 -21.35 -17.81
N GLN A 21 9.79 -22.09 -17.77
CA GLN A 21 8.46 -21.60 -18.11
C GLN A 21 7.70 -21.16 -16.86
N ALA A 22 6.69 -20.32 -17.06
CA ALA A 22 5.81 -19.89 -15.98
C ALA A 22 5.20 -21.10 -15.26
N GLY A 23 5.32 -21.14 -13.93
CA GLY A 23 4.84 -22.26 -13.11
C GLY A 23 5.86 -23.38 -12.89
N ASP A 24 7.01 -23.38 -13.58
CA ASP A 24 8.07 -24.36 -13.32
C ASP A 24 8.68 -24.17 -11.94
N LYS A 25 9.03 -25.29 -11.30
CA LYS A 25 9.73 -25.31 -10.02
C LYS A 25 11.23 -25.12 -10.26
N LEU A 26 11.80 -24.09 -9.65
CA LEU A 26 13.24 -23.88 -9.68
C LEU A 26 13.97 -24.87 -8.76
N PRO A 27 15.27 -25.12 -8.98
CA PRO A 27 16.09 -25.90 -8.07
C PRO A 27 15.99 -25.37 -6.64
N SER A 28 16.06 -26.27 -5.67
CA SER A 28 16.15 -25.86 -4.27
C SER A 28 17.41 -25.05 -4.01
N LEU A 29 17.41 -24.22 -2.96
CA LEU A 29 18.59 -23.44 -2.58
C LEU A 29 19.85 -24.32 -2.43
N ARG A 30 19.70 -25.54 -1.89
CA ARG A 30 20.82 -26.49 -1.72
C ARG A 30 21.32 -27.04 -3.05
N GLU A 31 20.43 -27.38 -3.98
CA GLU A 31 20.81 -27.83 -5.33
C GLU A 31 21.48 -26.71 -6.11
N SER A 32 20.93 -25.50 -6.02
CA SER A 32 21.48 -24.32 -6.68
C SER A 32 22.87 -23.97 -6.15
N CYS A 33 23.14 -24.17 -4.84
CA CYS A 33 24.51 -24.08 -4.29
C CYS A 33 25.46 -25.10 -4.91
N LYS A 34 25.02 -26.36 -5.05
CA LYS A 34 25.85 -27.43 -5.65
C LYS A 34 26.15 -27.16 -7.12
N GLN A 35 25.18 -26.65 -7.87
CA GLN A 35 25.31 -26.37 -9.30
C GLN A 35 26.16 -25.12 -9.57
N SER A 36 25.98 -24.05 -8.79
CA SER A 36 26.69 -22.80 -9.01
C SER A 36 28.04 -22.73 -8.29
N GLY A 37 28.31 -23.63 -7.34
CA GLY A 37 29.50 -23.57 -6.48
C GLY A 37 29.54 -22.34 -5.55
N LEU A 38 28.40 -21.68 -5.35
CA LEU A 38 28.30 -20.46 -4.52
C LEU A 38 27.85 -20.80 -3.10
N SER A 39 28.14 -19.89 -2.16
CA SER A 39 27.67 -20.04 -0.78
C SER A 39 26.15 -19.94 -0.70
N LEU A 40 25.56 -20.60 0.30
CA LEU A 40 24.12 -20.57 0.56
C LEU A 40 23.58 -19.14 0.67
N MET A 41 24.31 -18.26 1.35
CA MET A 41 23.93 -16.86 1.49
C MET A 41 23.82 -16.14 0.14
N THR A 42 24.74 -16.43 -0.79
CA THR A 42 24.75 -15.84 -2.13
C THR A 42 23.55 -16.32 -2.96
N VAL A 43 23.23 -17.62 -2.88
CA VAL A 43 22.08 -18.19 -3.57
C VAL A 43 20.76 -17.66 -3.01
N VAL A 44 20.65 -17.56 -1.67
CA VAL A 44 19.49 -16.96 -1.00
C VAL A 44 19.28 -15.52 -1.45
N GLN A 45 20.33 -14.70 -1.44
CA GLN A 45 20.24 -13.31 -1.91
C GLN A 45 19.83 -13.21 -3.38
N SER A 46 20.31 -14.11 -4.23
CA SER A 46 19.93 -14.17 -5.64
C SER A 46 18.44 -14.48 -5.83
N TYR A 47 17.90 -15.44 -5.08
CA TYR A 47 16.50 -15.82 -5.15
C TYR A 47 15.59 -14.73 -4.56
N GLN A 48 16.01 -14.09 -3.46
CA GLN A 48 15.31 -12.92 -2.91
C GLN A 48 15.27 -11.75 -3.89
N LEU A 49 16.36 -11.52 -4.64
CA LEU A 49 16.39 -10.49 -5.69
C LEU A 49 15.43 -10.83 -6.84
N LEU A 50 15.38 -12.08 -7.28
CA LEU A 50 14.44 -12.52 -8.32
C LEU A 50 12.98 -12.43 -7.85
N GLU A 51 12.73 -12.75 -6.59
CA GLU A 51 11.40 -12.67 -5.97
C GLU A 51 10.95 -11.21 -5.83
N SER A 52 11.81 -10.32 -5.36
CA SER A 52 11.49 -8.88 -5.25
C SER A 52 11.25 -8.21 -6.61
N GLN A 53 11.87 -8.74 -7.66
CA GLN A 53 11.65 -8.31 -9.05
C GLN A 53 10.44 -9.01 -9.72
N GLY A 54 9.78 -9.95 -9.04
CA GLY A 54 8.62 -10.67 -9.55
C GLY A 54 8.94 -11.68 -10.66
N TRP A 55 10.18 -12.14 -10.80
CA TRP A 55 10.54 -13.23 -11.72
C TRP A 55 10.16 -14.61 -11.16
N ILE A 56 10.15 -14.74 -9.83
CA ILE A 56 9.84 -15.99 -9.12
C ILE A 56 8.93 -15.71 -7.93
N VAL A 57 8.26 -16.74 -7.42
CA VAL A 57 7.36 -16.67 -6.25
C VAL A 57 7.68 -17.82 -5.30
N ALA A 58 7.85 -17.53 -4.01
CA ALA A 58 7.92 -18.57 -2.99
C ALA A 58 6.55 -19.17 -2.69
N ARG A 59 6.46 -20.50 -2.67
CA ARG A 59 5.29 -21.25 -2.18
C ARG A 59 5.66 -21.93 -0.84
N PRO A 60 4.89 -21.69 0.24
CA PRO A 60 5.15 -22.30 1.54
C PRO A 60 5.36 -23.82 1.44
N GLN A 61 6.42 -24.32 2.08
CA GLN A 61 6.82 -25.74 2.09
C GLN A 61 7.11 -26.39 0.72
N SER A 62 7.00 -25.63 -0.38
CA SER A 62 7.06 -26.17 -1.74
C SER A 62 8.26 -25.68 -2.53
N GLY A 63 8.86 -24.55 -2.16
CA GLY A 63 10.04 -23.96 -2.82
C GLY A 63 9.69 -22.75 -3.70
N TYR A 64 10.54 -22.46 -4.67
CA TYR A 64 10.42 -21.31 -5.57
C TYR A 64 9.93 -21.72 -6.96
N TYR A 65 9.04 -20.93 -7.53
CA TYR A 65 8.43 -21.18 -8.84
C TYR A 65 8.55 -19.96 -9.73
N VAL A 66 8.70 -20.14 -11.04
CA VAL A 66 8.72 -19.01 -11.98
C VAL A 66 7.37 -18.33 -12.01
N ALA A 67 7.36 -17.01 -11.85
CA ALA A 67 6.13 -16.22 -11.83
C ALA A 67 5.42 -16.28 -13.18
N SER A 68 4.10 -16.46 -13.15
CA SER A 68 3.25 -16.26 -14.33
C SER A 68 3.15 -14.77 -14.60
N ARG A 69 4.02 -14.25 -15.46
CA ARG A 69 3.89 -12.86 -15.89
C ARG A 69 2.64 -12.77 -16.77
N PRO A 70 1.72 -11.82 -16.51
CA PRO A 70 0.59 -11.62 -17.40
C PRO A 70 1.15 -11.40 -18.80
N THR A 71 0.76 -12.28 -19.73
CA THR A 71 1.00 -12.08 -21.17
C THR A 71 0.61 -10.64 -21.47
N GLN A 72 1.47 -9.89 -22.18
CA GLN A 72 1.15 -8.52 -22.57
C GLN A 72 -0.27 -8.51 -23.13
N LEU A 73 -1.20 -7.94 -22.37
CA LEU A 73 -2.57 -7.81 -22.81
C LEU A 73 -2.50 -7.02 -24.11
N PRO A 74 -3.21 -7.44 -25.17
CA PRO A 74 -3.29 -6.67 -26.40
C PRO A 74 -3.58 -5.22 -26.00
N GLN A 75 -2.72 -4.30 -26.44
CA GLN A 75 -2.92 -2.89 -26.17
C GLN A 75 -4.34 -2.56 -26.64
N PRO A 76 -5.21 -1.98 -25.79
CA PRO A 76 -6.55 -1.64 -26.21
C PRO A 76 -6.42 -0.78 -27.46
N GLN A 77 -6.92 -1.30 -28.59
CA GLN A 77 -7.03 -0.51 -29.81
C GLN A 77 -7.79 0.74 -29.40
N ARG A 78 -7.20 1.93 -29.61
CA ARG A 78 -7.82 3.20 -29.23
C ARG A 78 -9.23 3.23 -29.82
N GLY A 79 -10.21 2.95 -28.97
CA GLY A 79 -11.61 3.08 -29.30
C GLY A 79 -11.86 4.51 -29.75
N ASN A 80 -12.72 4.63 -30.74
CA ASN A 80 -13.17 5.83 -31.45
C ASN A 80 -12.92 7.17 -30.75
N LYS A 81 -12.54 8.17 -31.55
CA LYS A 81 -12.48 9.59 -31.20
C LYS A 81 -13.50 9.91 -30.11
N LEU A 82 -13.01 10.31 -28.94
CA LEU A 82 -13.84 10.84 -27.86
C LEU A 82 -14.78 11.87 -28.49
N HIS A 83 -16.07 11.56 -28.52
CA HIS A 83 -17.08 12.60 -28.73
C HIS A 83 -17.02 13.46 -27.46
N LEU A 84 -16.33 14.59 -27.57
CA LEU A 84 -16.43 15.65 -26.59
C LEU A 84 -17.84 16.20 -26.75
N ASP A 85 -18.74 15.75 -25.90
CA ASP A 85 -20.08 16.33 -25.83
C ASP A 85 -19.95 17.81 -25.43
N GLU A 86 -20.65 18.67 -26.17
CA GLU A 86 -20.59 20.12 -25.98
C GLU A 86 -21.22 20.49 -24.63
N GLN A 87 -20.47 21.26 -23.85
CA GLN A 87 -20.85 21.80 -22.53
C GLN A 87 -21.37 20.77 -21.52
N VAL A 88 -20.46 19.97 -20.97
CA VAL A 88 -20.69 19.39 -19.64
C VAL A 88 -20.70 20.54 -18.64
N ASP A 89 -21.88 20.92 -18.13
CA ASP A 89 -21.97 21.71 -16.91
C ASP A 89 -21.40 20.84 -15.79
N ILE A 90 -20.12 21.10 -15.48
CA ILE A 90 -19.29 20.34 -14.54
C ILE A 90 -20.02 20.17 -13.21
N ASN A 91 -20.85 21.14 -12.82
CA ASN A 91 -21.61 21.09 -11.59
C ASN A 91 -22.67 19.98 -11.59
N THR A 92 -23.53 19.92 -12.61
CA THR A 92 -24.63 18.95 -12.66
C THR A 92 -24.13 17.51 -12.74
N PHE A 93 -23.07 17.27 -13.52
CA PHE A 93 -22.49 15.93 -13.62
C PHE A 93 -21.81 15.49 -12.32
N ILE A 94 -21.08 16.39 -11.63
CA ILE A 94 -20.51 16.09 -10.31
C ILE A 94 -21.62 15.74 -9.32
N PHE A 95 -22.72 16.49 -9.30
CA PHE A 95 -23.85 16.14 -8.44
C PHE A 95 -24.41 14.76 -8.76
N ASN A 96 -24.60 14.42 -10.03
CA ASN A 96 -25.07 13.10 -10.43
C ASN A 96 -24.12 11.97 -9.96
N VAL A 97 -22.80 12.18 -10.08
CA VAL A 97 -21.78 11.23 -9.60
C VAL A 97 -21.83 11.09 -8.08
N LEU A 98 -21.92 12.20 -7.33
CA LEU A 98 -22.04 12.19 -5.88
C LEU A 98 -23.34 11.51 -5.41
N GLN A 99 -24.43 11.71 -6.14
CA GLN A 99 -25.72 11.08 -5.85
C GLN A 99 -25.69 9.58 -6.15
N ALA A 100 -25.08 9.16 -7.26
CA ALA A 100 -24.89 7.75 -7.59
C ALA A 100 -24.05 7.02 -6.53
N GLY A 101 -23.03 7.68 -5.97
CA GLY A 101 -22.21 7.11 -4.89
C GLY A 101 -22.94 6.86 -3.56
N LYS A 102 -24.21 7.29 -3.43
CA LYS A 102 -25.06 6.97 -2.27
C LYS A 102 -25.74 5.60 -2.39
N ASP A 103 -25.84 5.07 -3.60
CA ASP A 103 -26.46 3.77 -3.84
C ASP A 103 -25.47 2.65 -3.47
N PRO A 104 -25.78 1.76 -2.51
CA PRO A 104 -24.93 0.63 -2.16
C PRO A 104 -24.66 -0.35 -3.32
N ALA A 105 -25.50 -0.35 -4.36
CA ALA A 105 -25.29 -1.17 -5.56
C ALA A 105 -24.20 -0.60 -6.49
N ILE A 106 -23.79 0.65 -6.28
CA ILE A 106 -22.79 1.35 -7.11
C ILE A 106 -21.48 1.44 -6.33
N MET A 107 -20.40 0.88 -6.89
CA MET A 107 -19.07 1.01 -6.30
C MET A 107 -18.42 2.35 -6.70
N PRO A 108 -18.19 3.29 -5.76
CA PRO A 108 -17.75 4.64 -6.11
C PRO A 108 -16.22 4.74 -6.16
N PHE A 109 -15.60 4.32 -7.27
CA PHE A 109 -14.14 4.36 -7.45
C PHE A 109 -13.52 5.77 -7.38
N GLY A 110 -14.33 6.82 -7.54
CA GLY A 110 -13.91 8.23 -7.40
C GLY A 110 -14.09 8.81 -5.99
N SER A 111 -14.56 8.01 -5.02
CA SER A 111 -14.78 8.49 -3.65
C SER A 111 -13.48 8.53 -2.85
N ALA A 112 -13.28 9.60 -2.09
CA ALA A 112 -12.22 9.69 -1.09
C ALA A 112 -12.59 9.00 0.24
N PHE A 113 -13.80 8.46 0.36
CA PHE A 113 -14.28 7.77 1.56
C PHE A 113 -14.10 6.25 1.41
N PRO A 114 -13.49 5.59 2.42
CA PRO A 114 -13.41 4.13 2.43
C PRO A 114 -14.78 3.48 2.62
N ASP A 115 -14.87 2.19 2.31
CA ASP A 115 -16.08 1.39 2.55
C ASP A 115 -16.53 1.52 4.02
N PRO A 116 -17.81 1.89 4.30
CA PRO A 116 -18.30 2.08 5.67
C PRO A 116 -18.19 0.84 6.57
N SER A 117 -18.18 -0.37 5.99
CA SER A 117 -18.04 -1.63 6.73
C SER A 117 -16.63 -1.83 7.32
N LEU A 118 -15.62 -1.17 6.74
CA LEU A 118 -14.25 -1.16 7.29
C LEU A 118 -14.14 -0.29 8.54
N LEU A 119 -15.12 0.60 8.77
CA LEU A 119 -15.18 1.40 9.97
C LEU A 119 -15.62 0.52 11.14
N LEU A 120 -14.75 0.37 12.14
CA LEU A 120 -14.99 -0.47 13.33
C LEU A 120 -16.00 0.19 14.29
N GLN A 121 -17.22 0.46 13.84
CA GLN A 121 -18.27 1.20 14.57
C GLN A 121 -18.48 0.71 16.01
N PRO A 122 -18.56 -0.61 16.31
CA PRO A 122 -18.78 -1.07 17.68
C PRO A 122 -17.59 -0.82 18.61
N ARG A 123 -16.36 -0.74 18.07
CA ARG A 123 -15.16 -0.42 18.85
C ARG A 123 -15.05 1.08 19.10
N LEU A 124 -15.29 1.88 18.05
CA LEU A 124 -15.27 3.34 18.13
C LEU A 124 -16.32 3.86 19.10
N SER A 125 -17.57 3.38 18.99
CA SER A 125 -18.66 3.77 19.91
C SER A 125 -18.35 3.45 21.37
N ARG A 126 -17.80 2.26 21.67
CA ARG A 126 -17.37 1.90 23.03
C ARG A 126 -16.25 2.80 23.55
N ALA A 127 -15.28 3.13 22.71
CA ALA A 127 -14.19 4.04 23.08
C ALA A 127 -14.74 5.44 23.39
N LEU A 128 -15.60 5.99 22.52
CA LEU A 128 -16.26 7.27 22.73
C LEU A 128 -17.08 7.29 24.02
N ALA A 129 -17.91 6.26 24.25
CA ALA A 129 -18.70 6.14 25.48
C ALA A 129 -17.82 6.05 26.74
N SER A 130 -16.67 5.38 26.66
CA SER A 130 -15.72 5.32 27.77
C SER A 130 -15.07 6.67 28.07
N VAL A 131 -14.74 7.45 27.04
CA VAL A 131 -14.17 8.79 27.20
C VAL A 131 -15.23 9.76 27.73
N ALA A 132 -16.44 9.72 27.20
CA ALA A 132 -17.54 10.59 27.63
C ALA A 132 -17.84 10.47 29.13
N ARG A 133 -17.68 9.28 29.73
CA ARG A 133 -17.84 9.07 31.18
C ARG A 133 -16.70 9.64 32.03
N LYS A 134 -15.53 9.91 31.44
CA LYS A 134 -14.30 10.35 32.14
C LYS A 134 -13.93 11.80 31.84
N ILE A 135 -14.53 12.40 30.82
CA ILE A 135 -14.22 13.75 30.39
C ILE A 135 -14.65 14.75 31.47
N SER A 136 -13.75 15.64 31.85
CA SER A 136 -14.03 16.75 32.75
C SER A 136 -14.17 18.05 31.95
N PRO A 137 -14.87 19.08 32.45
CA PRO A 137 -14.91 20.39 31.80
C PRO A 137 -13.52 20.98 31.51
N GLN A 138 -12.53 20.67 32.35
CA GLN A 138 -11.14 21.10 32.20
C GLN A 138 -10.42 20.39 31.05
N SER A 139 -10.92 19.26 30.59
CA SER A 139 -10.33 18.49 29.48
C SER A 139 -10.28 19.30 28.18
N SER A 140 -11.22 20.22 27.98
CA SER A 140 -11.23 21.12 26.82
C SER A 140 -10.05 22.09 26.82
N VAL A 141 -9.62 22.54 28.01
CA VAL A 141 -8.48 23.45 28.17
C VAL A 141 -7.16 22.70 27.98
N THR A 142 -7.06 21.47 28.50
CA THR A 142 -5.84 20.64 28.35
C THR A 142 -5.61 20.14 26.93
N ASN A 143 -6.61 20.28 26.04
CA ASN A 143 -6.54 19.87 24.64
C ASN A 143 -6.32 21.04 23.68
N LEU A 144 -6.10 22.26 24.19
CA LEU A 144 -5.73 23.41 23.37
C LEU A 144 -4.45 23.13 22.55
N PRO A 145 -4.21 23.88 21.46
CA PRO A 145 -3.01 23.73 20.64
C PRO A 145 -1.72 23.61 21.48
N PRO A 146 -0.82 22.67 21.13
CA PRO A 146 -0.78 21.86 19.90
C PRO A 146 -1.69 20.61 19.92
N GLY A 147 -2.57 20.47 20.91
CA GLY A 147 -3.51 19.37 21.05
C GLY A 147 -3.12 18.41 22.18
N ASN A 148 -3.99 17.42 22.42
CA ASN A 148 -3.82 16.46 23.51
C ASN A 148 -2.46 15.75 23.47
N GLU A 149 -1.69 15.87 24.55
CA GLU A 149 -0.32 15.32 24.65
C GLU A 149 -0.28 13.80 24.51
N SER A 150 -1.23 13.09 25.14
CA SER A 150 -1.28 11.64 25.07
C SER A 150 -1.57 11.16 23.65
N LEU A 151 -2.42 11.87 22.91
CA LEU A 151 -2.67 11.61 21.49
C LEU A 151 -1.41 11.83 20.65
N ARG A 152 -0.72 12.95 20.83
CA ARG A 152 0.55 13.24 20.12
C ARG A 152 1.59 12.14 20.33
N ARG A 153 1.77 11.68 21.58
CA ARG A 153 2.67 10.55 21.89
C ARG A 153 2.25 9.25 21.19
N ASN A 154 0.95 8.92 21.17
CA ASN A 154 0.46 7.72 20.46
C ASN A 154 0.70 7.81 18.94
N ILE A 155 0.55 8.99 18.34
CA ILE A 155 0.83 9.21 16.92
C ILE A 155 2.33 9.05 16.64
N ALA A 156 3.21 9.65 17.46
CA ALA A 156 4.66 9.49 17.33
C ALA A 156 5.08 8.01 17.43
N GLN A 157 4.51 7.24 18.37
CA GLN A 157 4.75 5.80 18.49
C GLN A 157 4.30 5.03 17.24
N ARG A 158 3.14 5.39 16.68
CA ARG A 158 2.67 4.81 15.41
C ARG A 158 3.62 5.10 14.26
N TYR A 159 4.15 6.32 14.16
CA TYR A 159 5.13 6.69 13.15
C TYR A 159 6.45 5.95 13.32
N ALA A 160 6.94 5.81 14.55
CA ALA A 160 8.13 5.01 14.87
C ALA A 160 7.98 3.55 14.45
N ALA A 161 6.80 2.95 14.66
CA ALA A 161 6.50 1.59 14.19
C ALA A 161 6.54 1.45 12.66
N CYS A 162 6.39 2.55 11.91
CA CYS A 162 6.54 2.62 10.47
C CYS A 162 7.94 3.12 10.03
N GLY A 163 8.90 3.26 10.96
CA GLY A 163 10.28 3.68 10.66
C GLY A 163 10.49 5.19 10.57
N MET A 164 9.51 6.00 10.95
CA MET A 164 9.62 7.46 10.98
C MET A 164 9.90 7.96 12.40
N ASN A 165 10.93 8.81 12.56
CA ASN A 165 11.30 9.37 13.85
C ASN A 165 10.81 10.82 13.96
N VAL A 166 9.66 11.03 14.59
CA VAL A 166 9.02 12.35 14.77
C VAL A 166 8.79 12.56 16.27
N SER A 167 9.23 13.70 16.80
CA SER A 167 9.03 14.02 18.22
C SER A 167 7.55 14.37 18.47
N PRO A 168 6.95 13.97 19.61
CA PRO A 168 5.59 14.39 19.97
C PRO A 168 5.39 15.91 19.99
N GLU A 169 6.45 16.67 20.27
CA GLU A 169 6.49 18.13 20.28
C GLU A 169 6.38 18.74 18.86
N GLU A 170 6.74 17.98 17.83
CA GLU A 170 6.62 18.37 16.41
C GLU A 170 5.24 18.04 15.81
N ILE A 171 4.35 17.39 16.58
CA ILE A 171 3.01 17.00 16.12
C ILE A 171 2.00 18.05 16.55
N VAL A 172 1.23 18.58 15.60
CA VAL A 172 0.08 19.47 15.87
C VAL A 172 -1.20 18.76 15.48
N ILE A 173 -2.17 18.70 16.38
CA ILE A 173 -3.49 18.13 16.13
C ILE A 173 -4.39 19.19 15.51
N THR A 174 -4.99 18.88 14.36
CA THR A 174 -5.91 19.75 13.61
C THR A 174 -7.27 19.06 13.42
N ALA A 175 -8.28 19.82 13.01
CA ALA A 175 -9.61 19.32 12.67
C ALA A 175 -9.64 18.61 11.31
N GLY A 176 -8.58 18.72 10.49
CA GLY A 176 -8.49 18.01 9.22
C GLY A 176 -7.31 18.41 8.35
N ALA A 177 -7.15 17.71 7.23
CA ALA A 177 -6.03 17.89 6.30
C ALA A 177 -5.94 19.32 5.72
N MET A 178 -7.07 19.97 5.45
CA MET A 178 -7.09 21.34 4.91
C MET A 178 -6.55 22.37 5.90
N GLU A 179 -6.93 22.27 7.18
CA GLU A 179 -6.38 23.14 8.23
C GLU A 179 -4.89 22.86 8.43
N SER A 180 -4.49 21.59 8.44
CA SER A 180 -3.08 21.21 8.50
C SER A 180 -2.26 21.83 7.36
N LEU A 181 -2.75 21.74 6.12
CA LEU A 181 -2.08 22.33 4.96
C LEU A 181 -1.99 23.84 5.09
N SER A 182 -3.06 24.52 5.52
CA SER A 182 -3.06 25.96 5.70
C SER A 182 -2.03 26.41 6.75
N LEU A 183 -1.88 25.66 7.85
CA LEU A 183 -0.91 25.97 8.91
C LEU A 183 0.54 25.69 8.47
N SER A 184 0.77 24.67 7.65
CA SER A 184 2.11 24.35 7.13
C SER A 184 2.65 25.37 6.12
N LEU A 185 1.79 26.25 5.59
CA LEU A 185 2.16 27.30 4.64
C LEU A 185 2.39 28.66 5.31
N GLN A 186 2.14 28.79 6.61
CA GLN A 186 2.45 29.99 7.40
C GLN A 186 3.92 29.98 7.84
#